data_AF-A0A972ZXE2-F1
#
_entry.id   AF-A0A972ZXE2-F1
#
_cell.length_a   1.000
_cell.length_b   1.000
_cell.length_c   1.000
_cell.angle_alpha   90.00
_cell.angle_beta   90.00
_cell.angle_gamma   90.00
#
_symmetry.space_group_name_H-M   'P 1'
#
loop_
_entity.id
_entity.type
_entity.pdbx_description
1 polymer ?
#
loop_
_entity_poly.entity_id
_entity_poly.type
_entity_poly.pdbx_seq_one_letter_code
_entity_poly.pdbx_strand_id
1 'polypeptide(L)'
;MTNGQLSNAASEAERLFTAVSDALSDQMVERLAVTAGNALEVVDKLNDEDTKDAVLTVLDELTALHRAGGLTKAFELVHMINAIRNALSDQMVERLAGFAEHMVTNLATEEFADLAHDATTALGDARDESANDDGAGGLMSAVRLLSDPETQRSLRFLLAFAGKLRNGAGAS
;
A
#
# COMPACT_ATOMS: atom_id res chain seq x y z
N MET A 1 7.72 -29.40 56.44
CA MET A 1 6.85 -28.41 55.79
C MET A 1 5.42 -28.86 56.02
N THR A 2 4.68 -28.15 56.87
CA THR A 2 3.53 -28.66 57.62
C THR A 2 2.20 -28.32 56.92
N ASN A 3 1.20 -29.20 57.07
CA ASN A 3 -0.18 -29.11 56.53
C ASN A 3 -0.86 -27.73 56.64
N GLY A 4 -0.43 -26.86 57.56
CA GLY A 4 -0.97 -25.49 57.73
C GLY A 4 -0.62 -24.51 56.60
N GLN A 5 0.51 -24.68 55.90
CA GLN A 5 0.88 -23.77 54.78
C GLN A 5 0.07 -24.07 53.51
N LEU A 6 -0.23 -25.35 53.26
CA LEU A 6 -1.13 -25.78 52.18
C LEU A 6 -2.58 -25.34 52.43
N SER A 7 -3.04 -25.40 53.70
CA SER A 7 -4.38 -24.95 54.08
C SER A 7 -4.56 -23.44 53.99
N ASN A 8 -3.52 -22.65 54.33
CA ASN A 8 -3.59 -21.19 54.19
C ASN A 8 -3.52 -20.76 52.72
N ALA A 9 -2.64 -21.36 51.91
CA ALA A 9 -2.60 -21.07 50.47
C ALA A 9 -3.92 -21.44 49.77
N ALA A 10 -4.55 -22.55 50.15
CA ALA A 10 -5.85 -22.95 49.62
C ALA A 10 -6.96 -21.95 50.00
N SER A 11 -7.01 -21.55 51.28
CA SER A 11 -8.04 -20.60 51.76
C SER A 11 -7.83 -19.16 51.27
N GLU A 12 -6.58 -18.74 51.03
CA GLU A 12 -6.25 -17.43 50.47
C GLU A 12 -6.56 -17.39 48.96
N ALA A 13 -6.31 -18.49 48.24
CA ALA A 13 -6.76 -18.66 46.87
C ALA A 13 -8.29 -18.66 46.76
N GLU A 14 -8.98 -19.34 47.67
CA GLU A 14 -10.45 -19.40 47.70
C GLU A 14 -11.08 -18.03 47.96
N ARG A 15 -10.50 -17.24 48.89
CA ARG A 15 -10.90 -15.85 49.15
C ARG A 15 -10.60 -14.91 47.99
N LEU A 16 -9.45 -15.10 47.32
CA LEU A 16 -9.11 -14.33 46.11
C LEU A 16 -10.07 -14.65 44.97
N PHE A 17 -10.39 -15.93 44.75
CA PHE A 17 -11.37 -16.35 43.74
C PHE A 17 -12.76 -15.80 44.04
N THR A 18 -13.16 -15.80 45.30
CA THR A 18 -14.45 -15.24 45.72
C THR A 18 -14.50 -13.72 45.53
N ALA A 19 -13.45 -13.00 45.93
CA ALA A 19 -13.35 -11.56 45.74
C ALA A 19 -13.27 -11.13 44.27
N VAL A 20 -12.62 -11.92 43.42
CA VAL A 20 -12.60 -11.72 41.97
C VAL A 20 -13.98 -12.01 41.36
N SER A 21 -14.66 -13.06 41.83
CA SER A 21 -16.00 -13.40 41.38
C SER A 21 -17.03 -12.34 41.77
N ASP A 22 -16.94 -11.78 42.98
CA ASP A 22 -17.81 -10.68 43.45
C ASP A 22 -17.50 -9.34 42.76
N ALA A 23 -16.27 -9.14 42.29
CA ALA A 23 -15.86 -7.93 41.57
C ALA A 23 -16.22 -7.96 40.07
N LEU A 24 -16.46 -9.14 39.51
CA LEU A 24 -16.98 -9.31 38.15
C LEU A 24 -18.50 -9.16 38.18
N SER A 25 -19.01 -8.09 37.61
CA SER A 25 -20.47 -7.98 37.41
C SER A 25 -20.96 -9.08 36.46
N ASP A 26 -22.23 -9.48 36.59
CA ASP A 26 -22.85 -10.49 35.73
C ASP A 26 -22.64 -10.20 34.23
N GLN A 27 -22.67 -8.91 33.84
CA GLN A 27 -22.41 -8.46 32.48
C GLN A 27 -20.95 -8.71 32.02
N MET A 28 -19.99 -8.63 32.93
CA MET A 28 -18.58 -8.96 32.64
C MET A 28 -18.40 -10.47 32.50
N VAL A 29 -19.07 -11.26 33.33
CA VAL A 29 -19.08 -12.73 33.24
C VAL A 29 -19.70 -13.18 31.93
N GLU A 30 -20.83 -12.60 31.52
CA GLU A 30 -21.49 -12.91 30.24
C GLU A 30 -20.58 -12.61 29.04
N ARG A 31 -19.97 -11.41 29.00
CA ARG A 31 -19.03 -11.05 27.92
C ARG A 31 -17.78 -11.94 27.90
N LEU A 32 -17.27 -12.31 29.07
CA LEU A 32 -16.14 -13.22 29.19
C LEU A 32 -16.53 -14.62 28.70
N ALA A 33 -17.72 -15.12 29.06
CA ALA A 33 -18.23 -16.41 28.62
C ALA A 33 -18.44 -16.46 27.11
N VAL A 34 -19.00 -15.40 26.51
CA VAL A 34 -19.13 -15.27 25.04
C VAL A 34 -17.75 -15.23 24.37
N THR A 35 -16.81 -14.45 24.91
CA THR A 35 -15.45 -14.36 24.36
C THR A 35 -14.71 -15.70 24.47
N ALA A 36 -14.85 -16.39 25.60
CA ALA A 36 -14.28 -17.71 25.83
C ALA A 36 -14.90 -18.76 24.91
N GLY A 37 -16.22 -18.71 24.68
CA GLY A 37 -16.91 -19.56 23.72
C GLY A 37 -16.39 -19.36 22.30
N ASN A 38 -16.26 -18.12 21.84
CA ASN A 38 -15.70 -17.80 20.53
C ASN A 38 -14.23 -18.24 20.41
N ALA A 39 -13.43 -18.07 21.47
CA ALA A 39 -12.05 -18.54 21.49
C ALA A 39 -11.96 -20.06 21.40
N LEU A 40 -12.83 -20.79 22.12
CA LEU A 40 -12.91 -22.25 22.05
C LEU A 40 -13.34 -22.73 20.66
N GLU A 41 -14.25 -22.03 19.99
CA GLU A 41 -14.63 -22.34 18.60
C GLU A 41 -13.46 -22.16 17.63
N VAL A 42 -12.67 -21.09 17.79
CA VAL A 42 -11.45 -20.91 16.98
C VAL A 42 -10.42 -21.99 17.26
N VAL A 43 -10.25 -22.38 18.53
CA VAL A 43 -9.37 -23.48 18.91
C VAL A 43 -9.84 -24.81 18.32
N ASP A 44 -11.14 -25.08 18.32
CA ASP A 44 -11.71 -26.29 17.70
C ASP A 44 -11.46 -26.31 16.19
N LYS A 45 -11.70 -25.18 15.50
CA LYS A 45 -11.39 -25.03 14.08
C LYS A 45 -9.90 -25.15 13.77
N LEU A 46 -9.01 -24.65 14.63
CA LEU A 46 -7.56 -24.81 14.44
C LEU A 46 -7.07 -26.22 14.82
N ASN A 47 -7.87 -27.00 15.53
CA ASN A 47 -7.57 -28.38 15.90
C ASN A 47 -8.05 -29.38 14.85
N ASP A 48 -8.99 -28.98 13.99
CA ASP A 48 -9.32 -29.68 12.75
C ASP A 48 -8.07 -29.85 11.87
N GLU A 49 -7.79 -31.09 11.44
CA GLU A 49 -6.55 -31.44 10.75
C GLU A 49 -6.38 -30.67 9.44
N ASP A 50 -7.44 -30.56 8.64
CA ASP A 50 -7.42 -29.85 7.35
C ASP A 50 -7.11 -28.36 7.54
N THR A 51 -7.78 -27.72 8.50
CA THR A 51 -7.58 -26.31 8.80
C THR A 51 -6.18 -26.04 9.37
N LYS A 52 -5.71 -26.89 10.26
CA LYS A 52 -4.38 -26.82 10.84
C LYS A 52 -3.29 -26.93 9.78
N ASP A 53 -3.40 -27.93 8.90
CA ASP A 53 -2.43 -28.17 7.83
C ASP A 53 -2.43 -27.02 6.81
N ALA A 54 -3.60 -26.48 6.48
CA ALA A 54 -3.71 -25.31 5.61
C ALA A 54 -3.03 -24.07 6.24
N VAL A 55 -3.27 -23.81 7.52
CA VAL A 55 -2.65 -22.68 8.24
C VAL A 55 -1.13 -22.85 8.31
N LEU A 56 -0.64 -24.05 8.64
CA LEU A 56 0.80 -24.33 8.69
C LEU A 56 1.45 -24.16 7.32
N THR A 57 0.81 -24.63 6.26
CA THR A 57 1.29 -24.47 4.88
C THR A 57 1.42 -22.99 4.52
N VAL A 58 0.41 -22.17 4.81
CA VAL A 58 0.46 -20.72 4.56
C VAL A 58 1.57 -20.05 5.35
N LEU A 59 1.76 -20.43 6.62
CA LEU A 59 2.83 -19.90 7.46
C LEU A 59 4.21 -20.30 6.94
N ASP A 60 4.37 -21.53 6.43
CA ASP A 60 5.61 -22.01 5.83
C ASP A 60 5.92 -21.28 4.52
N GLU A 61 4.92 -21.11 3.65
CA GLU A 61 5.07 -20.34 2.41
C GLU A 61 5.41 -18.87 2.70
N LEU A 62 4.75 -18.24 3.66
CA LEU A 62 5.03 -16.86 4.07
C LEU A 62 6.45 -16.75 4.67
N THR A 63 6.86 -17.74 5.46
CA THR A 63 8.22 -17.81 6.02
C THR A 63 9.26 -17.99 4.92
N ALA A 64 8.98 -18.84 3.93
CA ALA A 64 9.83 -19.05 2.78
C ALA A 64 9.94 -17.76 1.94
N LEU A 65 8.82 -17.07 1.70
CA LEU A 65 8.76 -15.81 0.99
C LEU A 65 9.55 -14.71 1.72
N HIS A 66 9.45 -14.64 3.04
CA HIS A 66 10.24 -13.72 3.86
C HIS A 66 11.74 -14.03 3.80
N ARG A 67 12.13 -15.30 3.98
CA ARG A 67 13.55 -15.74 3.92
C ARG A 67 14.17 -15.56 2.55
N ALA A 68 13.41 -15.78 1.48
CA ALA A 68 13.84 -15.51 0.12
C ALA A 68 13.93 -14.01 -0.22
N GLY A 69 13.55 -13.14 0.73
CA GLY A 69 13.53 -11.69 0.55
C GLY A 69 12.41 -11.22 -0.39
N GLY A 70 11.41 -12.05 -0.69
CA GLY A 70 10.31 -11.71 -1.58
C GLY A 70 9.48 -10.54 -1.06
N LEU A 71 9.21 -10.51 0.26
CA LEU A 71 8.54 -9.38 0.91
C LEU A 71 9.38 -8.10 0.80
N THR A 72 10.69 -8.19 1.05
CA THR A 72 11.61 -7.04 0.93
C THR A 72 11.63 -6.50 -0.50
N LYS A 73 11.74 -7.38 -1.51
CA LYS A 73 11.71 -6.98 -2.93
C LYS A 73 10.39 -6.35 -3.33
N ALA A 74 9.26 -6.82 -2.79
CA ALA A 74 7.96 -6.21 -3.02
C ALA A 74 7.91 -4.78 -2.45
N PHE A 75 8.44 -4.56 -1.24
CA PHE A 75 8.56 -3.22 -0.67
C PHE A 75 9.53 -2.34 -1.45
N GLU A 76 10.68 -2.87 -1.89
CA GLU A 76 11.63 -2.15 -2.74
C GLU A 76 10.99 -1.72 -4.07
N LEU A 77 10.15 -2.57 -4.68
CA LEU A 77 9.41 -2.21 -5.89
C LEU A 77 8.42 -1.07 -5.62
N VAL A 78 7.68 -1.11 -4.51
CA VAL A 78 6.77 -0.03 -4.11
C VAL A 78 7.56 1.28 -3.88
N HIS A 79 8.69 1.21 -3.19
CA HIS A 79 9.56 2.37 -2.99
C HIS A 79 10.13 2.91 -4.29
N MET A 80 10.55 2.04 -5.21
CA MET A 80 11.03 2.43 -6.52
C MET A 80 9.94 3.10 -7.36
N ILE A 81 8.71 2.57 -7.35
CA ILE A 81 7.57 3.18 -8.04
C ILE A 81 7.29 4.58 -7.46
N ASN A 82 7.31 4.73 -6.13
CA ASN A 82 7.12 6.04 -5.49
C ASN A 82 8.27 7.01 -5.80
N ALA A 83 9.52 6.53 -5.83
CA ALA A 83 10.67 7.34 -6.18
C ALA A 83 10.60 7.81 -7.66
N ILE A 84 10.22 6.92 -8.57
CA ILE A 84 9.97 7.25 -9.98
C ILE A 84 8.83 8.26 -10.09
N ARG A 85 7.71 8.04 -9.40
CA ARG A 85 6.58 8.98 -9.37
C ARG A 85 7.03 10.37 -8.93
N ASN A 86 7.74 10.47 -7.82
CA ASN A 86 8.21 11.77 -7.30
C ASN A 86 9.23 12.45 -8.22
N ALA A 87 10.16 11.68 -8.82
CA ALA A 87 11.11 12.20 -9.79
C ALA A 87 10.44 12.68 -11.09
N LEU A 88 9.35 12.03 -11.50
CA LEU A 88 8.57 12.42 -12.68
C LEU A 88 7.60 13.58 -12.42
N SER A 89 7.18 13.83 -11.18
CA SER A 89 6.20 14.89 -10.89
C SER A 89 6.84 16.27 -10.75
N ASP A 90 7.78 16.47 -9.82
CA ASP A 90 8.28 17.82 -9.53
C ASP A 90 9.49 18.20 -10.39
N GLN A 91 10.47 17.29 -10.47
CA GLN A 91 11.73 17.56 -11.17
C GLN A 91 11.57 17.61 -12.70
N MET A 92 10.63 16.86 -13.29
CA MET A 92 10.37 16.95 -14.73
C MET A 92 9.63 18.23 -15.09
N VAL A 93 8.68 18.68 -14.27
CA VAL A 93 7.93 19.93 -14.50
C VAL A 93 8.87 21.13 -14.43
N GLU A 94 9.76 21.18 -13.43
CA GLU A 94 10.75 22.25 -13.28
C GLU A 94 11.75 22.28 -14.45
N ARG A 95 12.18 21.10 -14.92
CA ARG A 95 13.06 20.99 -16.10
C ARG A 95 12.35 21.33 -17.42
N LEU A 96 11.09 20.98 -17.58
CA LEU A 96 10.29 21.33 -18.76
C LEU A 96 10.02 22.82 -18.82
N ALA A 97 9.65 23.43 -17.69
CA ALA A 97 9.46 24.88 -17.59
C ALA A 97 10.77 25.63 -17.91
N GLY A 98 11.91 25.19 -17.35
CA GLY A 98 13.21 25.80 -17.65
C GLY A 98 13.65 25.62 -19.10
N PHE A 99 13.37 24.46 -19.73
CA PHE A 99 13.63 24.25 -21.14
C PHE A 99 12.74 25.13 -22.03
N ALA A 100 11.46 25.27 -21.69
CA ALA A 100 10.53 26.18 -22.36
C ALA A 100 11.00 27.64 -22.27
N GLU A 101 11.39 28.10 -21.09
CA GLU A 101 11.93 29.45 -20.87
C GLU A 101 13.22 29.70 -21.69
N HIS A 102 14.11 28.69 -21.76
CA HIS A 102 15.30 28.75 -22.61
C HIS A 102 14.97 28.74 -24.11
N MET A 103 13.93 28.03 -24.53
CA MET A 103 13.44 28.07 -25.92
C MET A 103 12.85 29.44 -26.25
N VAL A 104 12.00 30.01 -25.42
CA VAL A 104 11.40 31.35 -25.61
C VAL A 104 12.49 32.43 -25.70
N THR A 105 13.55 32.30 -24.90
CA THR A 105 14.65 33.27 -24.86
C THR A 105 15.58 33.15 -26.08
N ASN A 106 15.82 31.92 -26.59
CA ASN A 106 16.78 31.67 -27.66
C ASN A 106 16.16 31.55 -29.07
N LEU A 107 14.89 31.13 -29.17
CA LEU A 107 14.10 31.07 -30.39
C LEU A 107 13.12 32.24 -30.37
N ALA A 108 13.58 33.41 -30.80
CA ALA A 108 12.80 34.65 -30.86
C ALA A 108 11.74 34.61 -31.99
N THR A 109 10.80 33.67 -31.92
CA THR A 109 9.67 33.56 -32.85
C THR A 109 8.39 33.42 -32.05
N GLU A 110 7.42 34.29 -32.32
CA GLU A 110 6.15 34.42 -31.59
C GLU A 110 5.40 33.09 -31.48
N GLU A 111 5.36 32.29 -32.55
CA GLU A 111 4.73 30.96 -32.59
C GLU A 111 5.35 29.93 -31.63
N PHE A 112 6.67 29.99 -31.43
CA PHE A 112 7.36 29.09 -30.48
C PHE A 112 7.14 29.53 -29.03
N ALA A 113 6.96 30.84 -28.82
CA ALA A 113 6.68 31.37 -27.49
C ALA A 113 5.27 30.97 -27.01
N ASP A 114 4.27 31.10 -27.89
CA ASP A 114 2.90 30.69 -27.60
C ASP A 114 2.80 29.19 -27.36
N LEU A 115 3.45 28.37 -28.19
CA LEU A 115 3.47 26.92 -28.01
C LEU A 115 4.14 26.49 -26.70
N ALA A 116 5.25 27.14 -26.32
CA ALA A 116 5.95 26.88 -25.07
C ALA A 116 5.10 27.29 -23.85
N HIS A 117 4.38 28.41 -23.96
CA HIS A 117 3.46 28.88 -22.93
C HIS A 117 2.28 27.91 -22.75
N ASP A 118 1.62 27.52 -23.85
CA ASP A 118 0.49 26.59 -23.83
C ASP A 118 0.90 25.22 -23.27
N ALA A 119 2.08 24.72 -23.66
CA ALA A 119 2.61 23.47 -23.13
C ALA A 119 2.91 23.55 -21.62
N THR A 120 3.44 24.68 -21.15
CA THR A 120 3.75 24.88 -19.72
C THR A 120 2.47 24.99 -18.89
N THR A 121 1.45 25.70 -19.40
CA THR A 121 0.13 25.81 -18.78
C THR A 121 -0.56 24.46 -18.70
N ALA A 122 -0.61 23.71 -19.81
CA ALA A 122 -1.21 22.37 -19.82
C ALA A 122 -0.51 21.39 -18.87
N LEU A 123 0.81 21.52 -18.68
CA LEU A 123 1.56 20.74 -17.69
C LEU A 123 1.22 21.15 -16.25
N GLY A 124 1.02 22.45 -15.99
CA GLY A 124 0.57 22.97 -14.71
C GLY A 124 -0.83 22.47 -14.35
N ASP A 125 -1.77 22.59 -15.28
CA ASP A 125 -3.16 22.13 -15.09
C ASP A 125 -3.22 20.62 -14.83
N ALA A 126 -2.50 19.81 -15.61
CA ALA A 126 -2.43 18.35 -15.42
C ALA A 126 -1.80 17.95 -14.07
N ARG A 127 -0.84 18.74 -13.58
CA ARG A 127 -0.24 18.54 -12.24
C ARG A 127 -1.28 18.80 -11.15
N ASP A 128 -2.00 19.91 -11.24
CA ASP A 128 -2.99 20.29 -10.24
C ASP A 128 -4.17 19.33 -10.22
N GLU A 129 -4.60 18.83 -11.38
CA GLU A 129 -5.58 17.75 -11.50
C GLU A 129 -5.07 16.45 -10.85
N SER A 130 -3.82 16.07 -11.12
CA SER A 130 -3.18 14.88 -10.54
C SER A 130 -2.90 14.98 -9.03
N ALA A 131 -2.81 16.20 -8.49
CA ALA A 131 -2.59 16.46 -7.07
C ALA A 131 -3.90 16.45 -6.27
N ASN A 132 -5.01 16.77 -6.93
CA ASN A 132 -6.36 16.77 -6.34
C ASN A 132 -7.14 15.46 -6.60
N ASP A 133 -6.63 14.57 -7.46
CA ASP A 133 -7.22 13.26 -7.69
C ASP A 133 -6.84 12.29 -6.55
N ASP A 134 -7.76 12.12 -5.59
CA ASP A 134 -7.77 11.04 -4.59
C ASP A 134 -8.08 9.66 -5.24
N GLY A 135 -7.59 9.44 -6.47
CA GLY A 135 -7.85 8.26 -7.27
C GLY A 135 -7.67 7.01 -6.42
N ALA A 136 -8.70 6.15 -6.40
CA ALA A 136 -8.81 5.01 -5.48
C ALA A 136 -7.46 4.29 -5.32
N GLY A 137 -6.72 4.52 -4.24
CA GLY A 137 -5.36 4.01 -4.10
C GLY A 137 -5.33 2.47 -4.09
N GLY A 138 -4.47 1.84 -4.91
CA GLY A 138 -4.22 0.40 -4.84
C GLY A 138 -3.76 -0.26 -6.15
N LEU A 139 -3.29 -1.51 -6.04
CA LEU A 139 -2.92 -2.34 -7.21
C LEU A 139 -4.10 -2.53 -8.19
N MET A 140 -5.33 -2.63 -7.66
CA MET A 140 -6.52 -2.87 -8.47
C MET A 140 -6.94 -1.66 -9.30
N SER A 141 -6.78 -0.44 -8.78
CA SER A 141 -7.08 0.77 -9.54
C SER A 141 -6.04 1.03 -10.62
N ALA A 142 -4.77 0.74 -10.36
CA ALA A 142 -3.72 0.78 -11.37
C ALA A 142 -4.04 -0.16 -12.55
N VAL A 143 -4.52 -1.38 -12.26
CA VAL A 143 -4.96 -2.33 -13.29
C VAL A 143 -6.17 -1.81 -14.05
N ARG A 144 -7.14 -1.18 -13.37
CA ARG A 144 -8.31 -0.57 -14.02
C ARG A 144 -7.92 0.59 -14.94
N LEU A 145 -7.08 1.51 -14.46
CA LEU A 145 -6.58 2.64 -15.23
C LEU A 145 -5.87 2.21 -16.51
N LEU A 146 -5.06 1.14 -16.44
CA LEU A 146 -4.40 0.56 -17.61
C LEU A 146 -5.37 -0.18 -18.55
N SER A 147 -6.49 -0.66 -18.02
CA SER A 147 -7.55 -1.33 -18.80
C SER A 147 -8.47 -0.33 -19.50
N ASP A 148 -8.42 0.96 -19.13
CA ASP A 148 -9.26 1.98 -19.73
C ASP A 148 -8.84 2.24 -21.19
N PRO A 149 -9.79 2.16 -22.15
CA PRO A 149 -9.49 2.34 -23.57
C PRO A 149 -8.86 3.69 -23.92
N GLU A 150 -9.16 4.73 -23.14
CA GLU A 150 -8.57 6.07 -23.30
C GLU A 150 -7.09 6.08 -22.91
N THR A 151 -6.75 5.57 -21.73
CA THR A 151 -5.35 5.40 -21.29
C THR A 151 -4.55 4.58 -22.30
N GLN A 152 -5.12 3.50 -22.81
CA GLN A 152 -4.48 2.67 -23.84
C GLN A 152 -4.19 3.44 -25.13
N ARG A 153 -5.12 4.31 -25.58
CA ARG A 153 -4.92 5.16 -26.76
C ARG A 153 -3.81 6.18 -26.53
N SER A 154 -3.81 6.85 -25.37
CA SER A 154 -2.78 7.83 -25.00
C SER A 154 -1.39 7.19 -24.91
N LEU A 155 -1.27 6.02 -24.26
CA LEU A 155 -0.02 5.26 -24.22
C LEU A 155 0.44 4.84 -25.62
N ARG A 156 -0.47 4.39 -26.48
CA ARG A 156 -0.14 4.01 -27.85
C ARG A 156 0.33 5.20 -28.67
N PHE A 157 -0.28 6.37 -28.49
CA PHE A 157 0.18 7.61 -29.10
C PHE A 157 1.59 7.98 -28.63
N LEU A 158 1.85 7.98 -27.33
CA LEU A 158 3.17 8.30 -26.77
C LEU A 158 4.26 7.34 -27.28
N LEU A 159 3.98 6.04 -27.34
CA LEU A 159 4.90 5.04 -27.89
C LEU A 159 5.16 5.27 -29.39
N ALA A 160 4.14 5.61 -30.16
CA ALA A 160 4.28 5.91 -31.58
C ALA A 160 5.08 7.20 -31.81
N PHE A 161 4.80 8.26 -31.05
CA PHE A 161 5.52 9.53 -31.05
C PHE A 161 6.99 9.35 -30.70
N ALA A 162 7.29 8.64 -29.60
CA ALA A 162 8.66 8.32 -29.20
C ALA A 162 9.42 7.49 -30.26
N GLY A 163 8.73 6.52 -30.88
CA GLY A 163 9.30 5.75 -31.99
C GLY A 163 9.67 6.63 -33.19
N LYS A 164 8.84 7.63 -33.51
CA LYS A 164 9.11 8.60 -34.59
C LYS A 164 10.23 9.57 -34.24
N LEU A 165 10.28 10.09 -33.02
CA LEU A 165 11.37 10.94 -32.54
C LEU A 165 12.73 10.24 -32.62
N ARG A 166 12.82 8.99 -32.15
CA ARG A 166 14.08 8.21 -32.19
C ARG A 166 14.56 7.96 -33.62
N ASN A 167 13.64 7.67 -34.52
CA ASN A 167 13.98 7.45 -35.93
C ASN A 167 14.33 8.76 -36.67
N GLY A 168 13.77 9.89 -36.24
CA GLY A 168 14.11 11.21 -36.76
C GLY A 168 15.46 11.74 -36.25
N ALA A 169 15.80 11.47 -34.98
CA ALA A 169 17.07 11.88 -34.38
C ALA A 169 18.27 11.04 -34.87
N GLY A 170 18.04 9.85 -35.42
CA GLY A 170 19.08 9.01 -36.04
C GLY A 170 19.29 9.26 -37.54
N ALA A 171 18.61 10.25 -38.13
CA ALA A 171 18.69 10.61 -39.54
C ALA A 171 19.42 11.95 -39.81
N SER A 172 20.09 12.51 -38.79
CA SER A 172 20.98 13.67 -38.88
C SER A 172 22.41 13.28 -38.52
#